data_AF-A0A392PYW6-F1
#
_entry.id   AF-A0A392PYW6-F1
#
_cell.length_a   1.000
_cell.length_b   1.000
_cell.length_c   1.000
_cell.angle_alpha   90.00
_cell.angle_beta   90.00
_cell.angle_gamma   90.00
#
_symmetry.space_group_name_H-M   'P 1'
#
loop_
_entity.id
_entity.type
_entity.pdbx_description
1 polymer ?
#
loop_
_entity_poly.entity_id
_entity_poly.type
_entity_poly.pdbx_seq_one_letter_code
_entity_poly.pdbx_strand_id
1 'polypeptide(L)'
;SPPVVGIRVAPEVWELPPAAPEVWEVPPAAPEVPVLAQLLIPDPQREAELYARFLVNTIGENPPLRRITETISVQNEIERLIEAALVHSGFNPTRILHNRHRIRGIVFYPRGRALSLRQYRSHLLSIYRLGTRDTRAFQRLMTAVRNYDLWL
;
A
#
# COMPACT_ATOMS: atom_id res chain seq x y z
N SER A 1 34.75 5.07 87.35
CA SER A 1 34.58 4.03 86.32
C SER A 1 33.67 4.54 85.21
N PRO A 2 34.14 4.67 83.96
CA PRO A 2 33.26 4.99 82.83
C PRO A 2 32.58 3.71 82.26
N PRO A 3 31.40 3.84 81.62
CA PRO A 3 30.62 2.69 81.16
C PRO A 3 31.11 2.11 79.82
N VAL A 4 30.92 0.80 79.68
CA VAL A 4 31.23 -0.01 78.48
C VAL A 4 30.30 0.34 77.33
N VAL A 5 30.86 0.75 76.19
CA VAL A 5 30.13 1.03 74.94
C VAL A 5 29.92 -0.28 74.18
N GLY A 6 28.66 -0.75 74.11
CA GLY A 6 28.27 -1.87 73.26
C GLY A 6 28.15 -1.44 71.80
N ILE A 7 29.05 -1.93 70.94
CA ILE A 7 29.01 -1.70 69.49
C ILE A 7 27.88 -2.57 68.91
N ARG A 8 26.83 -1.95 68.37
CA ARG A 8 25.85 -2.61 67.49
C ARG A 8 26.33 -2.46 66.04
N VAL A 9 26.70 -3.57 65.41
CA VAL A 9 26.99 -3.64 63.98
C VAL A 9 25.66 -3.61 63.22
N ALA A 10 25.47 -2.62 62.34
CA ALA A 10 24.33 -2.57 61.41
C ALA A 10 24.62 -3.48 60.20
N PRO A 11 23.61 -4.17 59.64
CA PRO A 11 23.82 -5.03 58.47
C PRO A 11 24.04 -4.20 57.20
N GLU A 12 25.02 -4.62 56.41
CA GLU A 12 25.43 -4.06 55.13
C GLU A 12 24.32 -4.28 54.09
N VAL A 13 23.72 -3.20 53.60
CA VAL A 13 22.68 -3.23 52.56
C VAL A 13 23.37 -3.32 51.21
N TRP A 14 23.26 -4.47 50.55
CA TRP A 14 23.72 -4.65 49.17
C TRP A 14 22.79 -3.90 48.22
N GLU A 15 23.21 -2.73 47.73
CA GLU A 15 22.49 -2.02 46.67
C GLU A 15 22.74 -2.73 45.33
N LEU A 16 21.67 -3.24 44.70
CA LEU A 16 21.72 -3.76 43.34
C LEU A 16 21.96 -2.60 42.36
N PRO A 17 22.83 -2.76 41.34
CA PRO A 17 23.06 -1.71 40.36
C PRO A 17 21.77 -1.39 39.59
N PRO A 18 21.54 -0.11 39.23
CA PRO A 18 20.33 0.29 38.53
C PRO A 18 20.22 -0.42 37.17
N ALA A 19 19.07 -1.04 36.92
CA ALA A 19 18.76 -1.68 35.64
C ALA A 19 18.85 -0.64 34.51
N ALA A 20 19.61 -0.96 33.46
CA ALA A 20 19.66 -0.12 32.26
C ALA A 20 18.25 0.00 31.63
N PRO A 21 17.87 1.18 31.10
CA PRO A 21 16.56 1.34 30.50
C PRO A 21 16.41 0.42 29.28
N GLU A 22 15.37 -0.41 29.29
CA GLU A 22 14.93 -1.16 28.11
C GLU A 22 14.58 -0.16 26.99
N VAL A 23 15.41 -0.13 25.94
CA VAL A 23 15.07 0.57 24.71
C VAL A 23 14.03 -0.26 23.98
N TRP A 24 12.76 0.09 24.16
CA TRP A 24 11.68 -0.47 23.36
C TRP A 24 11.88 -0.02 21.91
N GLU A 25 12.36 -0.93 21.06
CA GLU A 25 12.36 -0.72 19.60
C GLU A 25 10.90 -0.62 19.15
N VAL A 26 10.42 0.61 18.95
CA VAL A 26 9.09 0.85 18.38
C VAL A 26 9.09 0.25 16.98
N PRO A 27 8.18 -0.68 16.65
CA PRO A 27 8.07 -1.22 15.30
C PRO A 27 7.90 -0.07 14.29
N PRO A 28 8.52 -0.14 13.10
CA PRO A 28 8.34 0.90 12.10
C PRO A 28 6.85 1.11 11.82
N ALA A 29 6.43 2.38 11.80
CA ALA A 29 5.05 2.74 11.53
C ALA A 29 4.59 2.11 10.20
N ALA A 30 3.37 1.56 10.18
CA ALA A 30 2.81 0.99 8.97
C ALA A 30 2.75 2.07 7.87
N PRO A 31 3.07 1.73 6.61
CA PRO A 31 3.03 2.71 5.54
C PRO A 31 1.62 3.27 5.36
N GLU A 32 1.51 4.59 5.23
CA GLU A 32 0.22 5.24 4.99
C GLU A 32 -0.31 4.85 3.60
N VAL A 33 -1.39 4.08 3.59
CA VAL A 33 -2.13 3.74 2.36
C VAL A 33 -3.27 4.77 2.22
N PRO A 34 -3.19 5.70 1.24
CA PRO A 34 -4.18 6.75 1.09
C PRO A 34 -5.53 6.17 0.66
N VAL A 35 -6.62 6.74 1.20
CA VAL A 35 -8.00 6.40 0.86
C VAL A 35 -8.77 7.68 0.59
N LEU A 36 -9.56 7.70 -0.49
CA LEU A 36 -10.43 8.83 -0.80
C LEU A 36 -11.74 8.76 0.00
N ALA A 37 -12.14 9.88 0.60
CA ALA A 37 -13.46 10.03 1.21
C ALA A 37 -14.58 9.94 0.15
N GLN A 38 -14.33 10.48 -1.05
CA GLN A 38 -15.22 10.41 -2.20
C GLN A 38 -14.53 9.71 -3.37
N LEU A 39 -15.12 8.62 -3.84
CA LEU A 39 -14.60 7.88 -4.99
C LEU A 39 -14.71 8.72 -6.27
N LEU A 40 -13.71 8.62 -7.15
CA LEU A 40 -13.72 9.32 -8.44
C LEU A 40 -14.82 8.78 -9.37
N ILE A 41 -15.02 7.45 -9.35
CA ILE A 41 -16.17 6.77 -9.95
C ILE A 41 -16.74 5.74 -8.98
N PRO A 42 -18.04 5.41 -9.07
CA PRO A 42 -18.66 4.32 -8.31
C PRO A 42 -18.05 2.95 -8.66
N ASP A 43 -17.95 2.06 -7.66
CA ASP A 43 -17.39 0.71 -7.83
C ASP A 43 -18.10 -0.10 -8.93
N PRO A 44 -19.44 -0.12 -9.06
CA PRO A 44 -20.10 -0.86 -10.14
C PRO A 44 -19.69 -0.38 -11.54
N GLN A 45 -19.49 0.93 -11.71
CA GLN A 45 -18.98 1.48 -12.97
C GLN A 45 -17.52 1.07 -13.19
N ARG A 46 -16.67 1.15 -12.14
CA ARG A 46 -15.26 0.76 -12.23
C ARG A 46 -15.12 -0.71 -12.62
N GLU A 47 -15.85 -1.59 -11.95
CA GLU A 47 -15.84 -3.04 -12.20
C GLU A 47 -16.31 -3.38 -13.62
N ALA A 48 -17.37 -2.73 -14.11
CA ALA A 48 -17.84 -2.93 -15.48
C ALA A 48 -16.79 -2.50 -16.52
N GLU A 49 -16.15 -1.34 -16.31
CA GLU A 49 -15.09 -0.87 -17.22
C GLU A 49 -13.82 -1.76 -17.14
N LEU A 50 -13.46 -2.24 -15.95
CA LEU A 50 -12.35 -3.18 -15.75
C LEU A 50 -12.63 -4.53 -16.40
N TYR A 51 -13.84 -5.07 -16.24
CA TYR A 51 -14.27 -6.31 -16.87
C TYR A 51 -14.19 -6.22 -18.40
N ALA A 52 -14.78 -5.16 -18.99
CA ALA A 52 -14.73 -4.96 -20.44
C ALA A 52 -13.28 -4.92 -20.96
N ARG A 53 -12.39 -4.24 -20.24
CA ARG A 53 -10.98 -4.17 -20.62
C ARG A 53 -10.23 -5.49 -20.43
N PHE A 54 -10.51 -6.21 -19.35
CA PHE A 54 -9.92 -7.51 -19.09
C PHE A 54 -10.20 -8.47 -20.25
N LEU A 55 -11.46 -8.56 -20.70
CA LEU A 55 -11.84 -9.40 -21.84
C LEU A 55 -11.01 -9.12 -23.10
N VAL A 56 -10.79 -7.84 -23.43
CA VAL A 56 -9.97 -7.44 -24.60
C VAL A 56 -8.50 -7.85 -24.42
N ASN A 57 -7.98 -7.82 -23.19
CA ASN A 57 -6.58 -8.10 -22.91
C ASN A 57 -6.29 -9.57 -22.56
N THR A 58 -7.31 -10.44 -22.58
CA THR A 58 -7.22 -11.89 -22.38
C THR A 58 -7.88 -12.69 -23.50
N ILE A 59 -7.99 -12.11 -24.70
CA ILE A 59 -8.51 -12.81 -25.88
C ILE A 59 -7.71 -14.09 -26.10
N GLY A 60 -8.41 -15.23 -26.17
CA GLY A 60 -7.81 -16.56 -26.34
C GLY A 60 -7.48 -17.32 -25.06
N GLU A 61 -7.57 -16.71 -23.87
CA GLU A 61 -7.22 -17.39 -22.60
C GLU A 61 -8.38 -18.18 -21.96
N ASN A 62 -9.63 -17.92 -22.37
CA ASN A 62 -10.87 -18.51 -21.84
C ASN A 62 -10.86 -18.79 -20.31
N PRO A 63 -10.62 -17.79 -19.45
CA PRO A 63 -10.54 -17.99 -18.01
C PRO A 63 -11.91 -18.37 -17.40
N PRO A 64 -11.94 -19.23 -16.36
CA PRO A 64 -13.19 -19.54 -15.68
C PRO A 64 -13.77 -18.32 -14.97
N LEU A 65 -15.11 -18.25 -14.86
CA LEU A 65 -15.81 -17.09 -14.29
C LEU A 65 -15.25 -16.66 -12.93
N ARG A 66 -14.96 -17.61 -12.05
CA ARG A 66 -14.34 -17.35 -10.74
C ARG A 66 -13.00 -16.60 -10.84
N ARG A 67 -12.14 -16.97 -11.80
CA ARG A 67 -10.87 -16.28 -12.01
C ARG A 67 -11.09 -14.87 -12.53
N ILE A 68 -12.10 -14.66 -13.36
CA ILE A 68 -12.45 -13.34 -13.86
C ILE A 68 -12.92 -12.46 -12.70
N THR A 69 -13.90 -12.90 -11.93
CA THR A 69 -14.46 -12.12 -10.81
C THR A 69 -13.40 -11.78 -9.76
N GLU A 70 -12.55 -12.75 -9.37
CA GLU A 70 -11.44 -12.49 -8.45
C GLU A 70 -10.42 -11.50 -9.03
N THR A 71 -10.17 -11.54 -10.34
CA THR A 71 -9.25 -10.59 -10.98
C THR A 71 -9.82 -9.18 -10.97
N ILE A 72 -11.10 -9.01 -11.34
CA ILE A 72 -11.76 -7.69 -11.37
C ILE A 72 -11.84 -7.09 -9.97
N SER A 73 -12.17 -7.90 -8.95
CA SER A 73 -12.20 -7.44 -7.56
C SER A 73 -10.84 -6.90 -7.10
N VAL A 74 -9.74 -7.63 -7.36
CA VAL A 74 -8.39 -7.18 -7.00
C VAL A 74 -7.97 -5.95 -7.81
N GLN A 75 -8.33 -5.88 -9.10
CA GLN A 75 -8.07 -4.69 -9.92
C GLN A 75 -8.84 -3.46 -9.40
N ASN A 76 -10.10 -3.60 -9.01
CA ASN A 76 -10.91 -2.52 -8.44
C ASN A 76 -10.24 -1.92 -7.19
N GLU A 77 -9.76 -2.79 -6.29
CA GLU A 77 -9.06 -2.37 -5.08
C GLU A 77 -7.74 -1.65 -5.39
N ILE A 78 -6.91 -2.22 -6.28
CA ILE A 78 -5.66 -1.58 -6.69
C ILE A 78 -5.93 -0.21 -7.33
N GLU A 79 -6.93 -0.10 -8.21
CA GLU A 79 -7.26 1.17 -8.87
C GLU A 79 -7.69 2.23 -7.87
N ARG A 80 -8.53 1.89 -6.88
CA ARG A 80 -8.92 2.81 -5.79
C ARG A 80 -7.71 3.35 -5.02
N LEU A 81 -6.77 2.47 -4.67
CA LEU A 81 -5.56 2.85 -3.93
C LEU A 81 -4.64 3.73 -4.77
N ILE A 82 -4.52 3.46 -6.07
CA ILE A 82 -3.77 4.29 -7.02
C ILE A 82 -4.43 5.66 -7.19
N GLU A 83 -5.74 5.72 -7.40
CA GLU A 83 -6.50 6.98 -7.50
C GLU A 83 -6.29 7.85 -6.25
N ALA A 84 -6.41 7.25 -5.06
CA ALA A 84 -6.17 7.95 -3.80
C ALA A 84 -4.73 8.48 -3.69
N ALA A 85 -3.74 7.66 -4.06
CA ALA A 85 -2.35 8.07 -4.03
C ALA A 85 -2.04 9.21 -5.00
N LEU A 86 -2.67 9.22 -6.18
CA LEU A 86 -2.54 10.31 -7.15
C LEU A 86 -3.14 11.60 -6.59
N VAL A 87 -4.37 11.57 -6.09
CA VAL A 87 -5.03 12.76 -5.51
C VAL A 87 -4.23 13.31 -4.32
N HIS A 88 -3.80 12.46 -3.40
CA HIS A 88 -2.97 12.88 -2.26
C HIS A 88 -1.58 13.36 -2.68
N SER A 89 -1.13 13.08 -3.90
CA SER A 89 0.11 13.62 -4.46
C SER A 89 -0.08 14.95 -5.20
N GLY A 90 -1.29 15.53 -5.14
CA GLY A 90 -1.62 16.85 -5.70
C GLY A 90 -2.15 16.82 -7.14
N PHE A 91 -2.36 15.64 -7.73
CA PHE A 91 -2.91 15.54 -9.10
C PHE A 91 -4.40 15.87 -9.13
N ASN A 92 -4.85 16.45 -10.24
CA ASN A 92 -6.22 16.92 -10.36
C ASN A 92 -7.19 15.72 -10.55
N PRO A 93 -8.22 15.55 -9.68
CA PRO A 93 -9.19 14.45 -9.79
C PRO A 93 -9.86 14.31 -11.17
N THR A 94 -10.22 15.43 -11.79
CA THR A 94 -10.83 15.45 -13.13
C THR A 94 -9.86 14.95 -14.19
N ARG A 95 -8.58 15.31 -14.11
CA ARG A 95 -7.55 14.81 -15.04
C ARG A 95 -7.28 13.33 -14.86
N ILE A 96 -7.27 12.83 -13.62
CA ILE A 96 -7.19 11.40 -13.31
C ILE A 96 -8.35 10.66 -13.97
N LEU A 97 -9.58 11.15 -13.79
CA LEU A 97 -10.79 10.56 -14.38
C LEU A 97 -10.78 10.53 -15.91
N HIS A 98 -10.36 11.62 -16.54
CA HIS A 98 -10.24 11.72 -17.99
C HIS A 98 -9.19 10.74 -18.53
N ASN A 99 -8.12 10.48 -17.76
CA ASN A 99 -7.03 9.58 -18.16
C ASN A 99 -7.13 8.18 -17.55
N ARG A 100 -8.24 7.80 -16.88
CA ARG A 100 -8.38 6.51 -16.17
C ARG A 100 -8.05 5.30 -17.05
N HIS A 101 -8.41 5.36 -18.34
CA HIS A 101 -8.08 4.30 -19.29
C HIS A 101 -6.57 4.23 -19.60
N ARG A 102 -5.84 5.33 -19.62
CA ARG A 102 -4.37 5.29 -19.76
C ARG A 102 -3.72 4.77 -18.48
N ILE A 103 -4.19 5.22 -17.32
CA ILE A 103 -3.74 4.75 -16.00
C ILE A 103 -3.88 3.23 -15.90
N ARG A 104 -5.06 2.68 -16.20
CA ARG A 104 -5.30 1.22 -16.23
C ARG A 104 -4.33 0.47 -17.14
N GLY A 105 -3.99 1.04 -18.29
CA GLY A 105 -3.01 0.47 -19.21
C GLY A 105 -1.65 0.30 -18.55
N ILE A 106 -1.16 1.34 -17.87
CA ILE A 106 0.14 1.36 -17.20
C ILE A 106 0.18 0.45 -15.97
N VAL A 107 -0.91 0.42 -15.20
CA VAL A 107 -1.01 -0.33 -13.95
C VAL A 107 -1.22 -1.83 -14.22
N PHE A 108 -2.24 -2.19 -15.01
CA PHE A 108 -2.71 -3.57 -15.16
C PHE A 108 -2.19 -4.25 -16.42
N TYR A 109 -1.79 -3.50 -17.44
CA TYR A 109 -1.39 -4.04 -18.74
C TYR A 109 0.00 -3.52 -19.19
N PRO A 110 1.05 -3.57 -18.35
CA PRO A 110 2.34 -2.92 -18.61
C PRO A 110 3.10 -3.45 -19.84
N ARG A 111 2.68 -4.60 -20.40
CA ARG A 111 3.22 -5.18 -21.64
C ARG A 111 2.13 -5.42 -22.69
N GLY A 112 1.02 -4.69 -22.62
CA GLY A 112 -0.15 -4.88 -23.50
C GLY A 112 -0.92 -6.19 -23.25
N ARG A 113 -0.68 -6.86 -22.12
CA ARG A 113 -1.39 -8.09 -21.69
C ARG A 113 -1.73 -8.02 -20.22
N ALA A 114 -2.81 -8.68 -19.82
CA ALA A 114 -3.21 -8.77 -18.43
C ALA A 114 -2.13 -9.47 -17.60
N LEU A 115 -1.91 -8.99 -16.37
CA LEU A 115 -1.16 -9.78 -15.39
C LEU A 115 -1.99 -11.00 -14.95
N SER A 116 -1.32 -12.04 -14.47
CA SER A 116 -2.01 -13.14 -13.80
C SER A 116 -2.62 -12.69 -12.46
N LEU A 117 -3.66 -13.40 -12.00
CA LEU A 117 -4.28 -13.17 -10.69
C LEU A 117 -3.26 -13.20 -9.54
N ARG A 118 -2.27 -14.11 -9.61
CA ARG A 118 -1.17 -14.18 -8.64
C ARG A 118 -0.36 -12.89 -8.60
N GLN A 119 -0.07 -12.32 -9.77
CA GLN A 119 0.67 -11.06 -9.87
C GLN A 119 -0.16 -9.88 -9.36
N TYR A 120 -1.47 -9.83 -9.63
CA TYR A 120 -2.34 -8.80 -9.05
C TYR A 120 -2.39 -8.89 -7.53
N ARG A 121 -2.56 -10.09 -6.95
CA ARG A 121 -2.52 -10.28 -5.50
C ARG A 121 -1.17 -9.87 -4.91
N SER A 122 -0.07 -10.28 -5.54
CA SER A 122 1.27 -9.86 -5.14
C SER A 122 1.45 -8.34 -5.21
N HIS A 123 0.83 -7.69 -6.20
CA HIS A 123 0.88 -6.24 -6.35
C HIS A 123 0.10 -5.55 -5.24
N LEU A 124 -1.14 -5.99 -4.96
CA LEU A 124 -1.96 -5.48 -3.87
C LEU A 124 -1.26 -5.65 -2.51
N LEU A 125 -0.67 -6.82 -2.25
CA LEU A 125 0.15 -7.05 -1.06
C LEU A 125 1.35 -6.08 -0.97
N SER A 126 1.97 -5.74 -2.10
CA SER A 126 3.07 -4.77 -2.12
C SER A 126 2.58 -3.36 -1.77
N ILE A 127 1.38 -2.97 -2.20
CA ILE A 127 0.77 -1.69 -1.80
C ILE A 127 0.60 -1.65 -0.28
N TYR A 128 0.05 -2.70 0.33
CA TYR A 128 -0.14 -2.74 1.78
C TYR A 128 1.16 -2.82 2.58
N ARG A 129 2.22 -3.39 2.01
CA ARG A 129 3.52 -3.53 2.70
C ARG A 129 4.44 -2.33 2.55
N LEU A 130 4.39 -1.63 1.42
CA LEU A 130 5.32 -0.55 1.09
C LEU A 130 4.64 0.82 1.07
N GLY A 131 3.31 0.87 0.96
CA GLY A 131 2.58 2.07 0.57
C GLY A 131 2.44 2.16 -0.95
N THR A 132 1.35 2.76 -1.42
CA THR A 132 1.02 2.80 -2.85
C THR A 132 2.12 3.49 -3.67
N ARG A 133 2.68 4.58 -3.14
CA ARG A 133 3.67 5.43 -3.83
C ARG A 133 5.00 4.73 -4.10
N ASP A 134 5.37 3.78 -3.25
CA ASP A 134 6.63 3.06 -3.36
C ASP A 134 6.52 1.77 -4.19
N THR A 135 5.33 1.51 -4.77
CA THR A 135 5.16 0.39 -5.69
C THR A 135 5.68 0.68 -7.09
N ARG A 136 6.19 -0.36 -7.77
CA ARG A 136 6.64 -0.25 -9.17
C ARG A 136 5.54 0.25 -10.12
N ALA A 137 4.27 -0.04 -9.85
CA ALA A 137 3.18 0.43 -10.70
C ALA A 137 2.97 1.93 -10.60
N PHE A 138 3.01 2.47 -9.37
CA PHE A 138 2.95 3.91 -9.16
C PHE A 138 4.17 4.62 -9.76
N GLN A 139 5.37 4.06 -9.61
CA GLN A 139 6.57 4.60 -10.23
C GLN A 139 6.49 4.63 -11.76
N ARG A 140 5.87 3.62 -12.40
CA ARG A 140 5.60 3.65 -13.85
C ARG A 140 4.64 4.78 -14.23
N LEU A 141 3.60 5.04 -13.43
CA LEU A 141 2.71 6.19 -13.64
C LEU A 141 3.49 7.50 -13.54
N MET A 142 4.31 7.67 -12.51
CA MET A 142 5.10 8.89 -12.34
C MET A 142 6.11 9.09 -13.47
N THR A 143 6.72 8.02 -13.99
CA THR A 143 7.55 8.10 -15.19
C THR A 143 6.73 8.54 -16.41
N ALA A 144 5.55 7.99 -16.63
CA ALA A 144 4.67 8.40 -17.73
C ALA A 144 4.23 9.87 -17.62
N VAL A 145 3.99 10.37 -16.40
CA VAL A 145 3.71 11.79 -16.18
C VAL A 145 4.92 12.65 -16.52
N ARG A 146 6.11 12.30 -16.01
CA ARG A 146 7.35 13.04 -16.29
C ARG A 146 7.71 13.08 -17.77
N ASN A 147 7.39 12.01 -18.51
CA ASN A 147 7.64 11.91 -19.94
C ASN A 147 6.55 12.55 -20.81
N TYR A 148 5.51 13.15 -20.21
CA TYR A 148 4.35 13.71 -20.91
C TYR A 148 3.49 12.70 -21.68
N ASP A 149 3.64 11.39 -21.39
CA ASP A 149 2.79 10.32 -21.92
C ASP A 149 1.42 10.27 -21.21
N LEU A 150 1.37 10.79 -19.98
CA LEU A 150 0.19 10.83 -19.13
C LEU A 150 0.00 12.23 -18.52
N TRP A 151 -1.09 12.89 -18.85
CA TRP A 151 -1.38 14.25 -18.39
C TRP A 151 -2.37 14.23 -17.21
N LEU A 152 -1.85 14.33 -15.99
CA LEU A 152 -2.61 14.33 -14.73
C LEU A 152 -2.71 15.71 -14.08
#